data_AF-A0AAV4EW36-F1
#
_entry.id   AF-A0AAV4EW36-F1
#
_cell.length_a   1.000
_cell.length_b   1.000
_cell.length_c   1.000
_cell.angle_alpha   90.00
_cell.angle_beta   90.00
_cell.angle_gamma   90.00
#
_symmetry.space_group_name_H-M   'P 1'
#
loop_
_entity.id
_entity.type
_entity.pdbx_description
1 polymer ?
#
loop_
_entity_poly.entity_id
_entity_poly.type
_entity_poly.pdbx_seq_one_letter_code
_entity_poly.pdbx_strand_id
1 'polypeptide(L)'
;MLRNFVTTVLQKKIDRVPCATTCSQMAYELGVLSTLQLTEFMLSQQYLCLSWDATSLEGERVNEIHVTANNTECLILDIKHLPGGKSSDYATHVMSAMTEAAASYARYSGSRQEEVYHAIKSSISATLTVL
;
A
#
# COMPACT_ATOMS: atom_id res chain seq x y z
N MET A 1 -0.86 -25.83 10.67
CA MET A 1 0.33 -25.24 10.03
C MET A 1 1.01 -24.19 10.92
N LEU A 2 0.32 -23.09 11.30
CA LEU A 2 0.91 -22.01 12.10
C LEU A 2 1.49 -22.43 13.48
N ARG A 3 0.77 -23.27 14.23
CA ARG A 3 1.24 -23.78 15.54
C ARG A 3 2.54 -24.58 15.43
N ASN A 4 2.65 -25.41 14.39
CA ASN A 4 3.85 -26.22 14.14
C ASN A 4 5.03 -25.31 13.75
N PHE A 5 4.80 -24.33 12.90
CA PHE A 5 5.84 -23.34 12.54
C PHE A 5 6.38 -22.61 13.77
N VAL A 6 5.50 -22.05 14.62
CA VAL A 6 5.95 -21.30 15.81
C VAL A 6 6.68 -22.19 16.81
N THR A 7 6.20 -23.41 17.03
CA THR A 7 6.85 -24.33 17.98
C THR A 7 8.22 -24.77 17.47
N THR A 8 8.35 -25.02 16.16
CA THR A 8 9.60 -25.49 15.56
C THR A 8 10.63 -24.38 15.36
N VAL A 9 10.20 -23.20 14.89
CA VAL A 9 11.10 -22.10 14.51
C VAL A 9 11.39 -21.17 15.68
N LEU A 10 10.36 -20.77 16.43
CA LEU A 10 10.50 -19.81 17.52
C LEU A 10 10.72 -20.46 18.88
N GLN A 11 10.69 -21.80 18.94
CA GLN A 11 10.81 -22.59 20.18
C GLN A 11 9.85 -22.13 21.30
N LYS A 12 8.72 -21.53 20.92
CA LYS A 12 7.70 -21.03 21.85
C LYS A 12 6.42 -21.84 21.72
N LYS A 13 5.83 -22.17 22.86
CA LYS A 13 4.54 -22.85 22.91
C LYS A 13 3.43 -21.80 22.78
N ILE A 14 2.55 -21.97 21.80
CA ILE A 14 1.33 -21.15 21.66
C ILE A 14 0.15 -21.90 22.27
N ASP A 15 -0.39 -21.35 23.36
CA ASP A 15 -1.56 -21.90 24.03
C ASP A 15 -2.83 -21.71 23.19
N ARG A 16 -2.97 -20.56 22.52
CA ARG A 16 -4.14 -20.23 21.70
C ARG A 16 -3.75 -19.61 20.37
N VAL A 17 -4.20 -20.22 19.27
CA VAL A 17 -4.05 -19.65 17.92
C VAL A 17 -5.24 -18.73 17.66
N PRO A 18 -5.04 -17.52 17.11
CA PRO A 18 -6.16 -16.66 16.72
C PRO A 18 -7.06 -17.37 15.70
N CYS A 19 -8.37 -17.16 15.80
CA CYS A 19 -9.29 -17.67 14.78
C CYS A 19 -9.20 -16.81 13.51
N ALA A 20 -9.75 -17.32 12.40
CA ALA A 20 -9.69 -16.66 11.10
C ALA A 20 -10.20 -15.21 11.16
N THR A 21 -11.31 -14.96 11.88
CA THR A 21 -11.88 -13.62 12.03
C THR A 21 -10.96 -12.66 12.79
N THR A 22 -10.28 -13.14 13.84
CA THR A 22 -9.26 -12.36 14.54
C THR A 22 -8.10 -12.02 13.61
N CYS A 23 -7.61 -12.98 12.82
CA CYS A 23 -6.55 -12.72 11.84
C CYS A 23 -6.99 -11.69 10.79
N SER A 24 -8.22 -11.78 10.27
CA SER A 24 -8.76 -10.83 9.30
C SER A 24 -8.85 -9.41 9.88
N GLN A 25 -9.32 -9.28 11.13
CA GLN A 25 -9.38 -7.98 11.81
C GLN A 25 -7.99 -7.40 12.01
N MET A 26 -7.03 -8.21 12.47
CA MET A 26 -5.63 -7.77 12.63
C MET A 26 -5.02 -7.35 11.30
N ALA A 27 -5.25 -8.09 10.22
CA ALA A 27 -4.77 -7.74 8.89
C ALA A 27 -5.37 -6.41 8.40
N TYR A 28 -6.66 -6.18 8.65
CA TYR A 28 -7.32 -4.91 8.34
C TYR A 28 -6.69 -3.74 9.12
N GLU A 29 -6.53 -3.88 10.43
CA GLU A 29 -5.94 -2.85 11.29
C GLU A 29 -4.48 -2.54 10.88
N LEU A 30 -3.68 -3.57 10.59
CA LEU A 30 -2.33 -3.39 10.06
C LEU A 30 -2.31 -2.72 8.69
N GLY A 31 -3.29 -3.03 7.82
CA GLY A 31 -3.47 -2.37 6.54
C GLY A 31 -3.70 -0.87 6.71
N VAL A 32 -4.62 -0.48 7.61
CA VAL A 32 -4.87 0.92 7.93
C VAL A 32 -3.61 1.61 8.46
N LEU A 33 -2.88 0.99 9.40
CA LEU A 33 -1.63 1.56 9.93
C LEU A 33 -0.57 1.72 8.84
N SER A 34 -0.42 0.73 7.96
CA SER A 34 0.49 0.79 6.82
C SER A 34 0.17 1.97 5.90
N THR A 35 -1.12 2.18 5.59
CA THR A 35 -1.57 3.33 4.79
C THR A 35 -1.27 4.66 5.46
N LEU A 36 -1.48 4.77 6.78
CA LEU A 36 -1.18 5.99 7.53
C LEU A 36 0.32 6.31 7.51
N GLN A 37 1.17 5.33 7.80
CA GLN A 37 2.62 5.49 7.80
C GLN A 37 3.17 5.83 6.42
N LEU A 38 2.65 5.19 5.37
CA LEU A 38 3.01 5.53 4.00
C LEU A 38 2.59 6.95 3.64
N THR A 39 1.38 7.36 4.02
CA THR A 39 0.90 8.70 3.70
C THR A 39 1.74 9.76 4.41
N GLU A 40 2.09 9.52 5.68
CA GLU A 40 3.02 10.37 6.42
C GLU A 40 4.38 10.46 5.73
N PHE A 41 4.93 9.32 5.28
CA PHE A 41 6.15 9.27 4.48
C PHE A 41 6.02 10.15 3.23
N MET A 42 4.95 9.98 2.43
CA MET A 42 4.72 10.75 1.21
C MET A 42 4.61 12.27 1.45
N LEU A 43 4.06 12.68 2.60
CA LEU A 43 3.95 14.08 3.00
C LEU A 43 5.27 14.66 3.51
N SER A 44 6.15 13.82 4.06
CA SER A 44 7.46 14.21 4.59
C SER A 44 8.56 14.35 3.52
N GLN A 45 8.33 13.79 2.33
CA GLN A 45 9.31 13.72 1.25
C GLN A 45 8.99 14.70 0.12
N GLN A 46 10.00 14.98 -0.71
CA GLN A 46 9.84 15.71 -1.98
C GLN A 46 10.43 14.88 -3.11
N TYR A 47 10.00 15.19 -4.34
CA TYR A 47 10.48 14.53 -5.56
C TYR A 47 10.23 13.01 -5.58
N LEU A 48 9.05 12.60 -5.13
CA LEU A 48 8.62 11.21 -5.16
C LEU A 48 8.47 10.73 -6.60
N CYS A 49 8.83 9.46 -6.82
CA CYS A 49 8.53 8.75 -8.04
C CYS A 49 7.47 7.69 -7.77
N LEU A 50 6.38 7.70 -8.54
CA LEU A 50 5.44 6.60 -8.58
C LEU A 50 5.84 5.62 -9.68
N SER A 51 5.98 4.34 -9.37
CA SER A 51 6.13 3.31 -10.39
C SER A 51 5.01 2.30 -10.34
N TRP A 52 4.54 1.87 -11.51
CA TRP A 52 3.51 0.87 -11.64
C TRP A 52 4.08 -0.40 -12.23
N ASP A 53 4.03 -1.47 -11.45
CA ASP A 53 4.38 -2.80 -11.92
C ASP A 53 3.11 -3.59 -12.21
N ALA A 54 3.06 -4.25 -13.36
CA ALA A 54 1.94 -5.07 -13.80
C ALA A 54 2.46 -6.45 -14.15
N THR A 55 2.34 -7.37 -13.20
CA THR A 55 2.88 -8.73 -13.30
C THR A 55 1.76 -9.75 -13.47
N SER A 56 1.95 -10.72 -14.38
CA SER A 56 1.05 -11.86 -14.53
C SER A 56 1.58 -13.04 -13.71
N LEU A 57 0.81 -13.51 -12.73
CA LEU A 57 1.14 -14.64 -11.86
C LEU A 57 0.02 -15.68 -11.95
N GLU A 58 0.34 -16.89 -12.42
CA GLU A 58 -0.60 -18.02 -12.52
C GLU A 58 -1.93 -17.72 -13.25
N GLY A 59 -1.90 -16.79 -14.22
CA GLY A 59 -3.08 -16.37 -14.99
C GLY A 59 -3.82 -15.16 -14.40
N GLU A 60 -3.46 -14.73 -13.19
CA GLU A 60 -3.95 -13.51 -12.56
C GLU A 60 -3.01 -12.34 -12.86
N ARG A 61 -3.57 -11.14 -13.04
CA ARG A 61 -2.79 -9.90 -13.21
C ARG A 61 -2.78 -9.12 -11.91
N VAL A 62 -1.62 -9.11 -11.26
CA VAL A 62 -1.37 -8.35 -10.03
C VAL A 62 -0.65 -7.06 -10.42
N ASN A 63 -1.17 -5.95 -9.92
CA ASN A 63 -0.64 -4.63 -10.24
C ASN A 63 -0.27 -3.94 -8.93
N GLU A 64 0.92 -3.37 -8.88
CA GLU A 64 1.48 -2.75 -7.68
C GLU A 64 1.84 -1.30 -7.99
N ILE A 65 1.52 -0.40 -7.06
CA ILE A 65 2.00 0.99 -7.12
C ILE A 65 3.09 1.13 -6.07
N HIS A 66 4.30 1.47 -6.50
CA HIS A 66 5.40 1.78 -5.60
C HIS A 66 5.63 3.28 -5.52
N VAL A 67 6.03 3.72 -4.34
CA VAL A 67 6.44 5.09 -4.03
C VAL A 67 7.93 5.05 -3.69
N THR A 68 8.74 5.69 -4.51
CA THR A 68 10.19 5.79 -4.29
C THR A 68 10.57 7.22 -3.90
N ALA A 69 11.35 7.36 -2.82
CA ALA A 69 12.01 8.60 -2.44
C ALA A 69 13.54 8.41 -2.42
N ASN A 70 14.28 9.46 -2.77
CA ASN A 70 15.74 9.53 -2.63
C ASN A 70 16.52 8.33 -3.23
N ASN A 71 15.96 7.64 -4.23
CA ASN A 71 16.50 6.43 -4.87
C ASN A 71 16.87 5.27 -3.93
N THR A 72 16.39 5.27 -2.69
CA THR A 72 16.80 4.30 -1.66
C THR A 72 15.63 3.75 -0.86
N GLU A 73 14.56 4.52 -0.70
CA GLU A 73 13.38 4.12 0.03
C GLU A 73 12.25 3.84 -0.97
N CYS A 74 11.76 2.60 -0.96
CA CYS A 74 10.67 2.16 -1.83
C CYS A 74 9.61 1.47 -0.98
N LEU A 75 8.39 2.01 -1.01
CA LEU A 75 7.23 1.48 -0.29
C LEU A 75 6.10 1.18 -1.29
N ILE A 76 5.20 0.28 -0.92
CA ILE A 76 4.04 -0.09 -1.75
C ILE A 76 2.83 0.71 -1.28
N LEU A 77 2.19 1.42 -2.22
CA LEU A 77 0.97 2.20 -2.01
C LEU A 77 -0.29 1.36 -2.09
N ASP A 78 -0.42 0.55 -3.14
CA ASP A 78 -1.58 -0.30 -3.33
C ASP A 78 -1.22 -1.51 -4.19
N ILE A 79 -1.95 -2.60 -3.97
CA ILE A 79 -1.84 -3.85 -4.73
C ILE A 79 -3.23 -4.25 -5.17
N LYS A 80 -3.43 -4.43 -6.49
CA LYS A 80 -4.74 -4.71 -7.05
C LYS A 80 -4.72 -5.72 -8.18
N HIS A 81 -5.73 -6.59 -8.15
CA HIS A 81 -6.04 -7.47 -9.26
C HIS A 81 -6.86 -6.68 -10.29
N LEU A 82 -6.19 -6.23 -11.34
CA LEU A 82 -6.82 -5.53 -12.46
C LEU A 82 -6.47 -6.28 -13.75
N PRO A 83 -7.40 -6.33 -14.72
CA PRO A 83 -7.12 -6.94 -16.02
C PRO A 83 -5.94 -6.29 -16.74
N GLY A 84 -5.49 -5.11 -16.33
CA GLY A 84 -4.20 -4.49 -16.71
C GLY A 84 -4.01 -4.26 -18.22
N GLY A 85 -2.87 -3.66 -18.58
CA GLY A 85 -2.46 -3.52 -19.98
C GLY A 85 -3.05 -2.33 -20.74
N LYS A 86 -3.73 -1.38 -20.05
CA LYS A 86 -4.05 -0.06 -20.59
C LYS A 86 -3.54 1.05 -19.68
N SER A 87 -3.13 2.16 -20.27
CA SER A 87 -2.74 3.37 -19.52
C SER A 87 -3.87 3.93 -18.66
N SER A 88 -5.14 3.71 -19.05
CA SER A 88 -6.31 4.08 -18.24
C SER A 88 -6.38 3.31 -16.93
N ASP A 89 -6.01 2.03 -16.92
CA ASP A 89 -6.09 1.19 -15.73
C ASP A 89 -5.07 1.65 -14.68
N TYR A 90 -3.87 2.03 -15.14
CA TYR A 90 -2.86 2.68 -14.32
C TYR A 90 -3.40 3.97 -13.68
N ALA A 91 -3.92 4.89 -14.50
CA ALA A 91 -4.41 6.17 -14.01
C ALA A 91 -5.54 6.00 -12.98
N THR A 92 -6.51 5.12 -13.25
CA THR A 92 -7.59 4.84 -12.30
C THR A 92 -7.06 4.23 -11.00
N HIS A 93 -6.11 3.30 -11.07
CA HIS A 93 -5.54 2.66 -9.89
C HIS A 93 -4.80 3.69 -9.01
N VAL A 94 -3.90 4.49 -9.58
CA VAL A 94 -3.15 5.52 -8.84
C VAL A 94 -4.09 6.54 -8.21
N MET A 95 -5.05 7.04 -8.97
CA MET A 95 -5.99 8.05 -8.47
C MET A 95 -6.84 7.50 -7.32
N SER A 96 -7.31 6.25 -7.41
CA SER A 96 -8.04 5.58 -6.32
C SER A 96 -7.16 5.44 -5.08
N ALA A 97 -5.97 4.88 -5.24
CA ALA A 97 -5.05 4.62 -4.16
C ALA A 97 -4.64 5.90 -3.41
N MET A 98 -4.30 6.97 -4.15
CA MET A 98 -4.00 8.27 -3.55
C MET A 98 -5.22 8.89 -2.84
N THR A 99 -6.41 8.73 -3.40
CA THR A 99 -7.65 9.25 -2.79
C THR A 99 -7.94 8.54 -1.48
N GLU A 100 -7.76 7.22 -1.43
CA GLU A 100 -7.98 6.39 -0.25
C GLU A 100 -6.94 6.64 0.84
N ALA A 101 -5.67 6.79 0.45
CA ALA A 101 -4.58 7.18 1.35
C ALA A 101 -4.85 8.56 1.98
N ALA A 102 -5.19 9.57 1.17
CA ALA A 102 -5.52 10.90 1.64
C ALA A 102 -6.76 10.91 2.55
N ALA A 103 -7.80 10.13 2.21
CA ALA A 103 -9.01 10.01 3.02
C ALA A 103 -8.71 9.40 4.40
N SER A 104 -7.92 8.32 4.43
CA SER A 104 -7.54 7.63 5.66
C SER A 104 -6.71 8.53 6.57
N TYR A 105 -5.71 9.20 6.01
CA TYR A 105 -4.84 10.11 6.76
C TYR A 105 -5.58 11.38 7.22
N ALA A 106 -6.47 11.94 6.40
CA ALA A 106 -7.29 13.09 6.79
C ALA A 106 -8.20 12.75 7.98
N ARG A 107 -8.86 11.59 7.97
CA ARG A 107 -9.67 11.11 9.09
C ARG A 107 -8.85 10.92 10.36
N TYR A 108 -7.62 10.42 10.25
CA TYR A 108 -6.71 10.22 11.37
C TYR A 108 -6.19 11.55 11.95
N SER A 109 -5.71 12.45 11.09
CA SER A 109 -5.07 13.71 11.50
C SER A 109 -6.04 14.85 11.81
N GLY A 110 -7.32 14.73 11.40
CA GLY A 110 -8.29 15.81 11.48
C GLY A 110 -8.16 16.87 10.36
N SER A 111 -7.30 16.62 9.37
CA SER A 111 -7.09 17.51 8.22
C SER A 111 -8.20 17.36 7.16
N ARG A 112 -8.27 18.26 6.18
CA ARG A 112 -9.15 18.08 5.02
C ARG A 112 -8.52 17.11 4.02
N GLN A 113 -9.29 16.16 3.52
CA GLN A 113 -8.83 15.20 2.51
C GLN A 113 -8.23 15.88 1.27
N GLU A 114 -8.84 16.97 0.81
CA GLU A 114 -8.36 17.74 -0.34
C GLU A 114 -6.94 18.29 -0.10
N GLU A 115 -6.67 18.83 1.08
CA GLU A 115 -5.36 19.39 1.44
C GLU A 115 -4.29 18.29 1.45
N VAL A 116 -4.60 17.14 2.07
CA VAL A 116 -3.71 15.98 2.12
C VAL A 116 -3.45 15.46 0.70
N TYR A 117 -4.49 15.30 -0.11
CA TYR A 117 -4.37 14.83 -1.48
C TYR A 117 -3.51 15.77 -2.33
N HIS A 118 -3.75 17.08 -2.23
CA HIS A 118 -2.96 18.08 -2.95
C HIS A 118 -1.49 18.10 -2.51
N ALA A 119 -1.23 17.95 -1.21
CA ALA A 119 0.13 17.86 -0.67
C ALA A 119 0.87 16.64 -1.23
N ILE A 120 0.27 15.44 -1.15
CA ILE A 120 0.84 14.22 -1.75
C ILE A 120 1.06 14.39 -3.25
N LYS A 121 0.09 14.95 -3.97
CA LYS A 121 0.23 15.17 -5.41
C LYS A 121 1.38 16.12 -5.73
N SER A 122 1.59 17.15 -4.91
CA SER A 122 2.67 18.12 -5.11
C SER A 122 4.07 17.56 -4.81
N SER A 123 4.18 16.51 -3.99
CA SER A 123 5.46 15.86 -3.71
C SER A 123 5.90 14.90 -4.83
N ILE A 124 5.01 14.47 -5.73
CA ILE A 124 5.32 13.58 -6.85
C ILE A 124 5.92 14.37 -8.02
N SER A 125 7.16 14.03 -8.41
CA SER A 125 7.86 14.65 -9.55
C SER A 125 7.88 13.78 -10.80
N ALA A 126 7.69 12.47 -10.67
CA ALA A 126 7.78 11.55 -11.80
C ALA A 126 6.84 10.34 -11.65
N THR A 127 6.42 9.80 -12.79
CA THR A 127 5.66 8.55 -12.89
C THR A 127 6.33 7.62 -13.89
N LEU A 128 6.53 6.36 -13.52
CA LEU A 128 7.09 5.32 -14.37
C LEU A 128 6.04 4.22 -14.59
N THR A 129 5.81 3.87 -15.85
CA THR A 129 4.92 2.79 -16.25
C THR A 129 5.63 1.94 -17.28
N VAL A 130 5.65 0.63 -17.09
CA VAL A 130 6.07 -0.32 -18.14
C VAL A 130 4.79 -0.74 -18.87
N LEU A 131 4.60 -0.26 -20.11
CA LEU A 131 3.49 -0.63 -20.99
C LEU A 131 3.94 -1.72 -21.99
#